data_AF-A0A7V9JKA5-F1
#
_entry.id   AF-A0A7V9JKA5-F1
#
_cell.length_a   1.000
_cell.length_b   1.000
_cell.length_c   1.000
_cell.angle_alpha   90.00
_cell.angle_beta   90.00
_cell.angle_gamma   90.00
#
_symmetry.space_group_name_H-M   'P 1'
#
loop_
_entity.id
_entity.type
_entity.pdbx_description
1 polymer ?
#
loop_
_entity_poly.entity_id
_entity_poly.type
_entity_poly.pdbx_seq_one_letter_code
_entity_poly.pdbx_strand_id
1 'polypeptide(L)'
;MGAAAALQPHTIALRRSLHRHPEQGLHLPETQSAVLRALADLPVQVHTGEAASSVVGVIDGARPGPTVLLRADMDALPITELSGVPF
;
A
#
# COMPACT_ATOMS: atom_id res chain seq x y z
N MET A 1 18.15 -10.42 13.51
CA MET A 1 17.03 -9.50 13.20
C MET A 1 15.99 -10.27 12.40
N GLY A 2 14.70 -10.14 12.71
CA GLY A 2 13.65 -10.89 12.01
C GLY A 2 13.44 -10.40 10.57
N ALA A 3 12.85 -11.24 9.71
CA ALA A 3 12.62 -10.92 8.30
C ALA A 3 11.86 -9.58 8.09
N ALA A 4 10.90 -9.27 8.97
CA ALA A 4 10.17 -7.99 8.92
C ALA A 4 11.08 -6.77 9.13
N ALA A 5 12.05 -6.85 10.06
CA ALA A 5 12.97 -5.75 10.31
C ALA A 5 13.88 -5.47 9.10
N ALA A 6 14.21 -6.48 8.31
CA ALA A 6 14.98 -6.32 7.08
C ALA A 6 14.22 -5.56 5.98
N LEU A 7 12.88 -5.60 5.99
CA LEU A 7 12.04 -4.88 5.03
C LEU A 7 11.81 -3.41 5.41
N GLN A 8 12.08 -3.02 6.66
CA GLN A 8 11.80 -1.69 7.18
C GLN A 8 12.33 -0.54 6.29
N PRO A 9 13.57 -0.56 5.74
CA PRO A 9 14.04 0.51 4.86
C PRO A 9 13.16 0.69 3.62
N HIS A 10 12.70 -0.40 3.00
CA HIS A 10 11.83 -0.37 1.82
C HIS A 10 10.44 0.18 2.18
N THR A 11 9.87 -0.26 3.31
CA THR A 11 8.57 0.25 3.79
C THR A 11 8.64 1.75 4.12
N ILE A 12 9.73 2.22 4.73
CA ILE A 12 9.95 3.66 4.99
C ILE A 12 10.02 4.44 3.68
N ALA A 13 10.73 3.93 2.67
CA ALA A 13 10.84 4.59 1.37
C ALA A 13 9.47 4.70 0.68
N LEU A 14 8.68 3.62 0.65
CA LEU A 14 7.32 3.63 0.12
C LEU A 14 6.44 4.64 0.86
N ARG A 15 6.41 4.58 2.20
CA ARG A 15 5.64 5.51 3.05
C ARG A 15 6.00 6.97 2.76
N ARG A 16 7.29 7.28 2.62
CA ARG A 16 7.77 8.63 2.25
C ARG A 16 7.44 9.03 0.81
N SER A 17 7.31 8.08 -0.11
CA SER A 17 6.88 8.39 -1.47
C SER A 17 5.41 8.76 -1.53
N LEU A 18 4.57 7.99 -0.82
CA LEU A 18 3.13 8.23 -0.72
C LEU A 18 2.82 9.55 -0.01
N HIS A 19 3.56 9.86 1.07
CA HIS A 19 3.38 11.10 1.81
C HIS A 19 3.68 12.36 0.98
N ARG A 20 4.68 12.31 0.08
CA ARG A 20 4.99 13.43 -0.83
C ARG A 20 3.93 13.67 -1.91
N HIS A 21 3.17 12.64 -2.27
CA HIS A 21 2.19 12.69 -3.36
C HIS A 21 0.82 12.21 -2.84
N PRO A 22 0.22 12.94 -1.89
CA PRO A 22 -1.05 12.55 -1.31
C PRO A 22 -2.19 12.73 -2.33
N GLU A 23 -3.02 11.71 -2.49
CA GLU A 23 -4.22 11.73 -3.34
C GLU A 23 -5.48 11.58 -2.47
N GLN A 24 -6.59 12.22 -2.84
CA GLN A 24 -7.81 12.28 -2.02
C GLN A 24 -8.96 11.46 -2.63
N GLY A 25 -9.79 10.87 -1.77
CA GLY A 25 -11.02 10.19 -2.18
C GLY A 25 -10.79 8.83 -2.84
N LEU A 26 -11.55 8.53 -3.88
CA LEU A 26 -11.61 7.16 -4.46
C LEU A 26 -10.74 6.97 -5.71
N HIS A 27 -10.22 8.05 -6.29
CA HIS A 27 -9.40 8.02 -7.50
C HIS A 27 -7.96 8.39 -7.16
N LEU A 28 -7.12 7.37 -7.00
CA LEU A 28 -5.76 7.44 -6.46
C LEU A 28 -4.74 6.80 -7.44
N PRO A 29 -4.65 7.25 -8.71
CA PRO A 29 -3.85 6.59 -9.73
C PRO A 29 -2.36 6.46 -9.35
N GLU A 30 -1.74 7.47 -8.73
CA GLU A 30 -0.31 7.41 -8.37
C GLU A 30 -0.06 6.49 -7.17
N THR A 31 -0.93 6.56 -6.17
CA THR A 31 -0.90 5.73 -4.96
C THR A 31 -1.14 4.27 -5.29
N GLN A 32 -2.16 3.97 -6.09
CA GLN A 32 -2.43 2.61 -6.57
C GLN A 32 -1.22 2.07 -7.34
N SER A 33 -0.65 2.88 -8.23
CA SER A 33 0.55 2.50 -8.99
C SER A 33 1.76 2.21 -8.08
N ALA A 34 1.97 3.00 -7.03
CA ALA A 34 3.04 2.77 -6.05
C ALA A 34 2.85 1.46 -5.26
N VAL A 35 1.62 1.15 -4.85
CA VAL A 35 1.29 -0.11 -4.17
C VAL A 35 1.47 -1.31 -5.11
N LEU A 36 0.98 -1.22 -6.35
CA LEU A 36 1.16 -2.28 -7.34
C LEU A 36 2.64 -2.58 -7.61
N ARG A 37 3.48 -1.54 -7.74
CA ARG A 37 4.93 -1.71 -7.86
C ARG A 37 5.55 -2.39 -6.64
N ALA A 38 5.12 -2.03 -5.43
CA ALA A 38 5.64 -2.63 -4.20
C ALA A 38 5.25 -4.11 -4.05
N LEU A 39 4.17 -4.55 -4.69
CA LEU A 39 3.68 -5.93 -4.67
C LEU A 39 4.21 -6.78 -5.85
N ALA A 40 4.77 -6.16 -6.90
CA ALA A 40 5.05 -6.82 -8.17
C ALA A 40 5.97 -8.06 -8.07
N ASP A 41 6.95 -8.03 -7.16
CA ASP A 41 7.92 -9.12 -6.99
C ASP A 41 7.51 -10.14 -5.91
N LEU A 42 6.31 -9.99 -5.33
CA LEU A 42 5.80 -10.87 -4.29
C LEU A 42 4.89 -11.94 -4.90
N PRO A 43 4.81 -13.15 -4.30
CA PRO A 43 3.89 -14.20 -4.72
C PRO A 43 2.46 -13.88 -4.23
N VAL A 44 1.90 -12.76 -4.71
CA VAL A 44 0.58 -12.25 -4.35
C VAL A 44 -0.25 -12.17 -5.63
N GLN A 45 -1.44 -12.74 -5.61
CA GLN A 45 -2.41 -12.54 -6.68
C GLN A 45 -3.10 -11.18 -6.49
N VAL A 46 -2.89 -10.27 -7.43
CA VAL A 46 -3.35 -8.89 -7.32
C VAL A 46 -4.57 -8.63 -8.20
N HIS A 47 -5.56 -7.95 -7.61
CA HIS A 47 -6.76 -7.45 -8.29
C HIS A 47 -6.92 -5.95 -8.01
N THR A 48 -7.40 -5.20 -9.00
CA THR A 48 -7.72 -3.78 -8.86
C THR A 48 -9.22 -3.55 -8.93
N GLY A 49 -9.72 -2.55 -8.19
CA GLY A 49 -11.13 -2.16 -8.27
C GLY A 49 -11.49 -1.49 -9.60
N GLU A 50 -12.77 -1.57 -9.97
CA GLU A 50 -13.33 -0.91 -11.15
C GLU A 50 -13.91 0.47 -10.82
N ALA A 51 -14.50 0.64 -9.62
CA ALA A 51 -15.16 1.88 -9.19
C ALA A 51 -14.26 2.78 -8.33
N ALA A 52 -13.12 2.26 -7.86
CA ALA A 52 -12.15 2.98 -7.04
C ALA A 52 -10.75 2.42 -7.30
N SER A 53 -9.72 3.19 -6.96
CA SER A 53 -8.31 2.80 -7.06
C SER A 53 -7.87 1.78 -5.99
N SER A 54 -8.75 0.85 -5.62
CA SER A 54 -8.46 -0.18 -4.63
C SER A 54 -7.50 -1.23 -5.19
N VAL A 55 -6.76 -1.87 -4.28
CA VAL A 55 -5.88 -3.01 -4.55
C VAL A 55 -6.24 -4.12 -3.57
N VAL A 56 -6.50 -5.31 -4.08
CA VAL A 56 -6.73 -6.53 -3.29
C VAL A 56 -5.62 -7.52 -3.63
N GLY A 57 -4.84 -7.89 -2.61
CA GLY A 57 -3.85 -8.96 -2.70
C GLY A 57 -4.36 -10.23 -2.03
N VAL A 58 -4.30 -11.36 -2.73
CA VAL A 58 -4.66 -12.68 -2.20
C VAL A 58 -3.38 -13.52 -2.10
N ILE A 59 -3.19 -14.13 -0.93
CA ILE A 59 -2.11 -15.09 -0.66
C ILE A 59 -2.74 -16.37 -0.18
N ASP A 60 -2.65 -17.43 -0.98
CA ASP A 60 -3.11 -18.75 -0.59
C ASP A 60 -2.04 -19.49 0.22
N GLY A 61 -2.41 -19.93 1.41
CA GLY A 61 -1.56 -20.78 2.23
C GLY A 61 -1.50 -22.21 1.69
N ALA A 62 -0.43 -22.94 2.03
CA ALA A 62 -0.24 -24.32 1.57
C ALA A 62 -1.18 -25.37 2.22
N ARG A 63 -2.04 -24.96 3.16
CA ARG A 63 -2.93 -25.86 3.92
C ARG A 63 -4.33 -25.28 3.99
N PRO A 64 -5.38 -26.12 4.00
CA PRO A 64 -6.75 -25.65 4.20
C PRO A 64 -6.89 -24.98 5.58
N GLY A 65 -7.71 -23.94 5.66
CA GLY A 65 -7.90 -23.18 6.89
C GLY A 65 -8.79 -21.94 6.68
N PRO A 66 -9.01 -21.16 7.75
CA PRO A 66 -9.80 -19.94 7.69
C PRO A 66 -9.04 -18.83 6.95
N THR A 67 -9.80 -17.95 6.28
CA THR A 67 -9.28 -16.74 5.64
C THR A 67 -9.29 -15.56 6.61
N VAL A 68 -8.23 -14.75 6.59
CA VAL A 68 -8.12 -13.50 7.37
C VAL A 68 -7.95 -12.33 6.40
N LEU A 69 -8.59 -11.20 6.71
CA LEU A 69 -8.44 -9.96 5.96
C LEU A 69 -7.52 -8.99 6.71
N LEU A 70 -6.50 -8.50 6.01
CA LEU A 70 -5.73 -7.33 6.43
C LEU A 70 -6.15 -6.15 5.55
N ARG A 71 -6.52 -5.03 6.17
CA ARG A 71 -7.03 -3.84 5.47
C ARG A 71 -6.24 -2.61 5.87
N ALA A 72 -5.88 -1.81 4.86
CA ALA A 72 -5.33 -0.47 5.00
C ALA A 72 -6.07 0.49 4.07
N ASP A 73 -6.24 1.74 4.50
CA ASP A 73 -6.66 2.86 3.64
C ASP A 73 -5.43 3.52 3.00
N MET A 74 -5.68 4.28 1.94
CA MET A 74 -4.63 4.89 1.12
C MET A 74 -4.88 6.37 0.80
N ASP A 75 -6.11 6.86 0.96
CA ASP A 75 -6.45 8.25 0.65
C ASP A 75 -5.96 9.22 1.74
N ALA A 76 -5.65 10.42 1.28
CA ALA A 76 -5.22 11.53 2.11
C ALA A 76 -6.37 12.50 2.40
N LEU A 77 -6.06 13.53 3.19
CA LEU A 77 -7.00 14.57 3.60
C LEU A 77 -6.73 15.90 2.87
N PRO A 78 -7.78 16.75 2.67
CA PRO A 78 -7.63 18.09 2.11
C PRO A 78 -7.10 19.09 3.14
N ILE A 79 -5.85 18.90 3.58
CA ILE A 79 -5.21 19.76 4.59
C ILE A 79 -3.85 20.25 4.11
N THR A 80 -3.47 21.45 4.58
CA THR A 80 -2.10 21.94 4.44
C THR A 80 -1.24 21.34 5.55
N GLU A 81 -0.21 20.59 5.17
CA GLU A 81 0.72 20.01 6.13
C GLU A 81 1.68 21.06 6.72
N LEU A 82 1.88 21.03 8.03
CA LEU A 82 2.75 21.95 8.79
C LEU A 82 3.87 21.22 9.57
N SER A 83 4.14 19.95 9.25
CA SER A 83 5.10 19.12 9.98
C SER A 83 6.56 19.53 9.77
N GLY A 84 6.87 20.22 8.67
CA GLY A 84 8.23 20.63 8.31
C GLY A 84 9.16 19.48 7.92
N VAL A 85 8.63 18.29 7.68
CA VAL A 85 9.41 17.13 7.23
C VAL A 85 9.69 17.21 5.71
N PRO A 86 10.78 16.62 5.21
CA PRO A 86 11.18 16.75 3.80
C PRO A 86 10.48 15.75 2.86
N PHE A 87 9.43 15.09 3.31
CA PHE A 87 8.79 13.96 2.64
C PHE A 87 7.29 13.98 2.82
#